data_AF-A0A932MQN3-F1
#
_entry.id   AF-A0A932MQN3-F1
#
_cell.length_a   1.000
_cell.length_b   1.000
_cell.length_c   1.000
_cell.angle_alpha   90.00
_cell.angle_beta   90.00
_cell.angle_gamma   90.00
#
_symmetry.space_group_name_H-M   'P 1'
#
loop_
_entity.id
_entity.type
_entity.pdbx_description
1 polymer ?
#
loop_
_entity_poly.entity_id
_entity_poly.type
_entity_poly.pdbx_seq_one_letter_code
_entity_poly.pdbx_strand_id
1 'polypeptide(L)'
;MAESEERLKRESHLKRIEDLLEVIQVEFRHRSNEMEVSREQKIGGIVSNFNGRGVLQSSMCCHAILNVCVEDIRALAEYVFTVGLDYARQVSFDSDKEFLVRFSGHSVGLIEQEWVKQRGQLDKRKYQHDFSYEDHLKKNVSPIIARLIERIALVGKKAALGIGVRQEIHMESHSINISQAGIVNFGGMYGQIEGNVTALNQSGAEEVAEAFKKLIEAIDRSPLETAQKREIVELTSELSQQAKEPKESRKGAVVSALLGRLNEMVKLYSGLQAIWQDVEPIITMWFQS
;
A
#
# COMPACT_ATOMS: atom_id res chain seq x y z
N MET A 1 46.06 -25.40 -8.12
CA MET A 1 45.41 -25.68 -6.83
C MET A 1 44.51 -24.54 -6.38
N ALA A 2 44.97 -23.29 -6.34
CA ALA A 2 44.15 -22.13 -5.98
C ALA A 2 42.86 -21.98 -6.83
N GLU A 3 42.94 -22.11 -8.16
CA GLU A 3 41.76 -22.03 -9.05
C GLU A 3 40.73 -23.14 -8.79
N SER A 4 41.19 -24.33 -8.40
CA SER A 4 40.30 -25.46 -8.10
C SER A 4 39.55 -25.25 -6.79
N GLU A 5 40.20 -24.68 -5.77
CA GLU A 5 39.56 -24.36 -4.50
C GLU A 5 38.56 -23.20 -4.65
N GLU A 6 38.90 -22.19 -5.45
CA GLU A 6 38.02 -21.06 -5.72
C GLU A 6 36.75 -21.49 -6.47
N ARG A 7 36.91 -22.37 -7.47
CA ARG A 7 35.77 -22.96 -8.19
C ARG A 7 34.85 -23.75 -7.25
N LEU A 8 35.42 -24.58 -6.38
CA LEU A 8 34.64 -25.41 -5.45
C LEU A 8 33.87 -24.56 -4.43
N LYS A 9 34.49 -23.47 -3.95
CA LYS A 9 33.82 -22.47 -3.10
C LYS A 9 32.66 -21.81 -3.84
N ARG A 10 32.84 -21.42 -5.10
CA ARG A 10 31.79 -20.82 -5.92
C ARG A 10 30.62 -21.78 -6.16
N GLU A 11 30.89 -23.03 -6.49
CA GLU A 11 29.85 -24.05 -6.71
C GLU A 11 29.06 -24.33 -5.42
N SER A 12 29.75 -24.47 -4.28
CA SER A 12 29.10 -24.59 -2.97
C SER A 12 28.24 -23.37 -2.66
N HIS A 13 28.67 -22.18 -3.10
CA HIS A 13 27.98 -20.94 -2.88
C HIS A 13 26.69 -20.85 -3.70
N LEU A 14 26.77 -21.16 -5.00
CA LEU A 14 25.63 -21.20 -5.91
C LEU A 14 24.55 -22.18 -5.44
N LYS A 15 24.96 -23.36 -4.97
CA LYS A 15 24.04 -24.35 -4.42
C LYS A 15 23.25 -23.78 -3.23
N ARG A 16 23.93 -23.07 -2.32
CA ARG A 16 23.27 -22.43 -1.17
C ARG A 16 22.27 -21.36 -1.60
N ILE A 17 22.57 -20.60 -2.67
CA ILE A 17 21.63 -19.64 -3.25
C ILE A 17 20.39 -20.38 -3.78
N GLU A 18 20.58 -21.46 -4.52
CA GLU A 18 19.48 -22.26 -5.09
C GLU A 18 18.57 -22.84 -4.00
N ASP A 19 19.15 -23.43 -2.95
CA ASP A 19 18.40 -23.96 -1.80
C ASP A 19 17.55 -22.86 -1.12
N LEU A 20 18.09 -21.64 -1.01
CA LEU A 20 17.36 -20.49 -0.44
C LEU A 20 16.20 -20.03 -1.33
N LEU A 21 16.40 -19.99 -2.64
CA LEU A 21 15.34 -19.62 -3.58
C LEU A 21 14.19 -20.63 -3.55
N GLU A 22 14.49 -21.92 -3.37
CA GLU A 22 13.47 -22.95 -3.22
C GLU A 22 12.63 -22.75 -1.95
N VAL A 23 13.26 -22.42 -0.82
CA VAL A 23 12.55 -22.07 0.43
C VAL A 23 11.64 -20.86 0.23
N ILE A 24 12.15 -19.79 -0.37
CA ILE A 24 11.36 -18.59 -0.68
C ILE A 24 10.16 -18.93 -1.58
N GLN A 25 10.34 -19.79 -2.57
CA GLN A 25 9.26 -20.23 -3.45
C GLN A 25 8.18 -21.02 -2.70
N VAL A 26 8.57 -21.90 -1.78
CA VAL A 26 7.62 -22.66 -0.93
C VAL A 26 6.83 -21.72 -0.03
N GLU A 27 7.51 -20.80 0.65
CA GLU A 27 6.91 -19.78 1.52
C GLU A 27 5.95 -18.86 0.74
N PHE A 28 6.36 -18.42 -0.45
CA PHE A 28 5.53 -17.63 -1.34
C PHE A 28 4.23 -18.36 -1.72
N ARG A 29 4.33 -19.63 -2.09
CA ARG A 29 3.15 -20.45 -2.41
C ARG A 29 2.23 -20.62 -1.21
N HIS A 30 2.80 -20.88 -0.05
CA HIS A 30 2.03 -21.01 1.18
C HIS A 30 1.25 -19.72 1.47
N ARG A 31 1.93 -18.58 1.45
CA ARG A 31 1.31 -17.27 1.69
C ARG A 31 0.28 -16.89 0.63
N SER A 32 0.55 -17.17 -0.64
CA SER A 32 -0.40 -16.97 -1.74
C SER A 32 -1.70 -17.74 -1.50
N ASN A 33 -1.60 -19.00 -1.06
CA ASN A 33 -2.77 -19.82 -0.75
C ASN A 33 -3.56 -19.31 0.46
N GLU A 34 -2.89 -18.85 1.53
CA GLU A 34 -3.57 -18.22 2.67
C GLU A 34 -4.37 -16.98 2.23
N MET A 35 -3.75 -16.16 1.38
CA MET A 35 -4.36 -14.94 0.86
C MET A 35 -5.51 -15.24 -0.10
N GLU A 36 -5.45 -16.34 -0.84
CA GLU A 36 -6.54 -16.77 -1.73
C GLU A 36 -7.86 -16.97 -0.97
N VAL A 37 -7.84 -17.57 0.23
CA VAL A 37 -9.05 -17.73 1.06
C VAL A 37 -9.63 -16.37 1.48
N SER A 38 -8.79 -15.48 2.00
CA SER A 38 -9.16 -14.12 2.39
C SER A 38 -9.69 -13.32 1.20
N ARG A 39 -9.05 -13.45 0.03
CA ARG A 39 -9.46 -12.83 -1.23
C ARG A 39 -10.85 -13.28 -1.64
N GLU A 40 -11.12 -14.58 -1.62
CA GLU A 40 -12.44 -15.11 -1.99
C GLU A 40 -13.54 -14.58 -1.08
N GLN A 41 -13.27 -14.47 0.22
CA GLN A 41 -14.22 -13.86 1.17
C GLN A 41 -14.47 -12.39 0.86
N LYS A 42 -13.41 -11.60 0.64
CA LYS A 42 -13.52 -10.17 0.28
C LYS A 42 -14.29 -9.97 -1.02
N ILE A 43 -13.93 -10.72 -2.07
CA ILE A 43 -14.60 -10.66 -3.37
C ILE A 43 -16.07 -11.10 -3.21
N GLY A 44 -16.35 -12.15 -2.44
CA GLY A 44 -17.71 -12.60 -2.16
C GLY A 44 -18.56 -11.52 -1.49
N GLY A 45 -17.99 -10.79 -0.53
CA GLY A 45 -18.63 -9.65 0.12
C GLY A 45 -18.93 -8.50 -0.86
N ILE A 46 -17.97 -8.15 -1.72
CA ILE A 46 -18.15 -7.13 -2.77
C ILE A 46 -19.27 -7.55 -3.73
N VAL A 47 -19.19 -8.77 -4.27
CA VAL A 47 -20.19 -9.32 -5.20
C VAL A 47 -21.58 -9.31 -4.58
N SER A 48 -21.72 -9.76 -3.33
CA SER A 48 -23.00 -9.77 -2.62
C SER A 48 -23.58 -8.35 -2.46
N ASN A 49 -22.75 -7.38 -2.07
CA ASN A 49 -23.15 -5.99 -1.90
C ASN A 49 -23.61 -5.35 -3.22
N PHE A 50 -22.84 -5.51 -4.30
CA PHE A 50 -23.20 -4.97 -5.61
C PHE A 50 -24.40 -5.68 -6.25
N ASN A 51 -24.55 -6.98 -6.02
CA ASN A 51 -25.73 -7.73 -6.45
C ASN A 51 -27.01 -7.27 -5.73
N GLY A 52 -26.94 -7.05 -4.42
CA GLY A 52 -28.06 -6.49 -3.64
C GLY A 52 -28.52 -5.11 -4.12
N ARG A 53 -27.66 -4.39 -4.84
CA ARG A 53 -27.94 -3.09 -5.45
C ARG A 53 -28.29 -3.16 -6.95
N GLY A 54 -28.32 -4.35 -7.55
CA GLY A 54 -28.60 -4.53 -8.99
C GLY A 54 -27.50 -4.00 -9.92
N VAL A 55 -26.28 -3.77 -9.43
CA VAL A 55 -25.16 -3.16 -10.17
C VAL A 55 -23.94 -4.09 -10.25
N LEU A 56 -24.18 -5.40 -10.26
CA LEU A 56 -23.13 -6.41 -10.28
C LEU A 56 -22.20 -6.28 -11.51
N GLN A 57 -22.74 -5.84 -12.64
CA GLN A 57 -21.99 -5.61 -13.88
C GLN A 57 -21.47 -4.17 -14.03
N SER A 58 -21.48 -3.37 -12.96
CA SER A 58 -20.92 -2.02 -13.03
C SER A 58 -19.40 -2.04 -13.05
N SER A 59 -18.81 -1.06 -13.74
CA SER A 59 -17.37 -0.80 -13.70
C SER A 59 -16.83 -0.61 -12.27
N MET A 60 -17.66 -0.11 -11.35
CA MET A 60 -17.35 0.03 -9.93
C MET A 60 -17.16 -1.32 -9.22
N CYS A 61 -17.98 -2.32 -9.53
CA CYS A 61 -17.84 -3.67 -8.99
C CYS A 61 -16.51 -4.29 -9.46
N CYS A 62 -16.21 -4.17 -10.75
CA CYS A 62 -14.95 -4.62 -11.34
C CYS A 62 -13.75 -3.93 -10.69
N HIS A 63 -13.82 -2.62 -10.48
CA HIS A 63 -12.75 -1.85 -9.83
C HIS A 63 -12.51 -2.30 -8.38
N ALA A 64 -13.59 -2.50 -7.60
CA ALA A 64 -13.49 -2.97 -6.23
C ALA A 64 -12.83 -4.35 -6.14
N ILE A 65 -13.18 -5.28 -7.03
CA ILE A 65 -12.57 -6.63 -7.09
C ILE A 65 -11.10 -6.54 -7.49
N LEU A 66 -10.77 -5.72 -8.49
CA LEU A 66 -9.38 -5.52 -8.93
C LEU A 66 -8.49 -4.97 -7.83
N ASN A 67 -8.99 -4.01 -7.04
CA ASN A 67 -8.24 -3.44 -5.92
C ASN A 67 -7.87 -4.52 -4.89
N VAL A 68 -8.74 -5.49 -4.62
CA VAL A 68 -8.41 -6.62 -3.74
C VAL A 68 -7.23 -7.42 -4.29
N CYS A 69 -7.23 -7.75 -5.58
CA CYS A 69 -6.13 -8.48 -6.21
C CYS A 69 -4.81 -7.68 -6.23
N VAL A 70 -4.87 -6.37 -6.46
CA VAL A 70 -3.69 -5.50 -6.43
C VAL A 70 -3.07 -5.46 -5.04
N GLU A 71 -3.89 -5.29 -3.99
CA GLU A 71 -3.41 -5.28 -2.61
C GLU A 71 -2.81 -6.63 -2.21
N ASP A 72 -3.39 -7.74 -2.68
CA ASP A 72 -2.82 -9.07 -2.43
C ASP A 72 -1.43 -9.23 -3.07
N ILE A 73 -1.29 -8.80 -4.33
CA ILE A 73 -0.01 -8.88 -5.06
C ILE A 73 1.04 -7.99 -4.41
N ARG A 74 0.63 -6.80 -3.95
CA ARG A 74 1.50 -5.90 -3.19
C ARG A 74 1.98 -6.59 -1.92
N ALA A 75 1.07 -7.08 -1.08
CA ALA A 75 1.44 -7.74 0.17
C ALA A 75 2.33 -8.99 -0.03
N LEU A 76 2.11 -9.75 -1.11
CA LEU A 76 2.98 -10.86 -1.48
C LEU A 76 4.39 -10.39 -1.88
N ALA A 77 4.48 -9.32 -2.66
CA ALA A 77 5.77 -8.75 -3.03
C ALA A 77 6.54 -8.22 -1.82
N GLU A 78 5.86 -7.52 -0.92
CA GLU A 78 6.44 -7.00 0.33
C GLU A 78 6.95 -8.14 1.21
N TYR A 79 6.19 -9.24 1.29
CA TYR A 79 6.59 -10.44 2.02
C TYR A 79 7.86 -11.07 1.44
N VAL A 80 7.87 -11.36 0.14
CA VAL A 80 9.03 -11.95 -0.55
C VAL A 80 10.26 -11.08 -0.34
N PHE A 81 10.10 -9.77 -0.52
CA PHE A 81 11.18 -8.82 -0.34
C PHE A 81 11.74 -8.82 1.08
N THR A 82 10.88 -8.80 2.08
CA THR A 82 11.27 -8.84 3.50
C THR A 82 12.01 -10.13 3.84
N VAL A 83 11.45 -11.28 3.44
CA VAL A 83 12.06 -12.59 3.65
C VAL A 83 13.43 -12.66 2.96
N GLY A 84 13.53 -12.20 1.72
CA GLY A 84 14.79 -12.17 0.98
C GLY A 84 15.85 -11.28 1.63
N LEU A 85 15.48 -10.12 2.16
CA LEU A 85 16.38 -9.25 2.90
C LEU A 85 16.86 -9.89 4.21
N ASP A 86 15.97 -10.51 4.96
CA ASP A 86 16.33 -11.17 6.21
C ASP A 86 17.25 -12.37 5.98
N TYR A 87 17.01 -13.15 4.92
CA TYR A 87 17.93 -14.20 4.49
C TYR A 87 19.29 -13.62 4.04
N ALA A 88 19.30 -12.53 3.27
CA ALA A 88 20.54 -11.87 2.85
C ALA A 88 21.39 -11.43 4.07
N ARG A 89 20.72 -10.90 5.11
CA ARG A 89 21.36 -10.49 6.37
C ARG A 89 21.94 -11.66 7.15
N GLN A 90 21.21 -12.77 7.27
CA GLN A 90 21.63 -13.93 8.07
C GLN A 90 22.85 -14.64 7.52
N VAL A 91 23.06 -14.59 6.21
CA VAL A 91 24.16 -15.33 5.56
C VAL A 91 25.44 -14.48 5.46
N SER A 92 25.50 -13.31 6.11
CA SER A 92 26.64 -12.40 6.05
C SER A 92 27.02 -12.04 4.59
N PHE A 93 26.00 -11.91 3.73
CA PHE A 93 26.15 -11.54 2.32
C PHE A 93 26.34 -10.05 2.13
N ASP A 94 27.28 -9.44 2.86
CA ASP A 94 27.62 -8.03 2.68
C ASP A 94 28.17 -7.72 1.27
N SER A 95 28.37 -8.74 0.40
CA SER A 95 28.92 -8.56 -0.93
C SER A 95 28.42 -9.52 -2.02
N ASP A 96 27.43 -10.40 -1.77
CA ASP A 96 27.05 -11.37 -2.80
C ASP A 96 25.99 -10.83 -3.78
N LYS A 97 26.51 -9.98 -4.66
CA LYS A 97 25.81 -9.39 -5.80
C LYS A 97 25.08 -10.44 -6.63
N GLU A 98 25.62 -11.66 -6.71
CA GLU A 98 25.03 -12.75 -7.48
C GLU A 98 23.73 -13.27 -6.83
N PHE A 99 23.69 -13.38 -5.49
CA PHE A 99 22.45 -13.72 -4.77
C PHE A 99 21.35 -12.67 -5.00
N LEU A 100 21.65 -11.39 -4.80
CA LEU A 100 20.62 -10.34 -4.86
C LEU A 100 20.06 -10.16 -6.28
N VAL A 101 20.90 -10.34 -7.30
CA VAL A 101 20.44 -10.38 -8.70
C VAL A 101 19.53 -11.58 -8.94
N ARG A 102 19.94 -12.80 -8.56
CA ARG A 102 19.12 -14.01 -8.73
C ARG A 102 17.81 -13.96 -7.94
N PHE A 103 17.87 -13.50 -6.70
CA PHE A 103 16.72 -13.30 -5.83
C PHE A 103 15.73 -12.30 -6.43
N SER A 104 16.20 -11.14 -6.90
CA SER A 104 15.33 -10.14 -7.54
C SER A 104 14.62 -10.70 -8.78
N GLY A 105 15.35 -11.40 -9.67
CA GLY A 105 14.77 -12.02 -10.86
C GLY A 105 13.77 -13.13 -10.52
N HIS A 106 14.09 -13.97 -9.53
CA HIS A 106 13.20 -15.04 -9.08
C HIS A 106 11.90 -14.47 -8.47
N SER A 107 12.02 -13.44 -7.63
CA SER A 107 10.88 -12.78 -6.99
C SER A 107 9.94 -12.15 -8.02
N VAL A 108 10.49 -11.48 -9.04
CA VAL A 108 9.72 -10.94 -10.17
C VAL A 108 8.94 -12.05 -10.88
N GLY A 109 9.60 -13.17 -11.19
CA GLY A 109 8.94 -14.31 -11.83
C GLY A 109 7.78 -14.88 -11.00
N LEU A 110 7.93 -14.98 -9.68
CA LEU A 110 6.86 -15.44 -8.79
C LEU A 110 5.65 -14.48 -8.78
N ILE A 111 5.92 -13.18 -8.71
CA ILE A 111 4.87 -12.14 -8.73
C ILE A 111 4.12 -12.14 -10.07
N GLU A 112 4.84 -12.27 -11.19
CA GLU A 112 4.23 -12.35 -12.52
C GLU A 112 3.36 -13.60 -12.68
N GLN A 113 3.84 -14.75 -12.21
CA GLN A 113 3.07 -16.01 -12.26
C GLN A 113 1.78 -15.91 -11.44
N GLU A 114 1.86 -15.35 -10.23
CA GLU A 114 0.69 -15.16 -9.37
C GLU A 114 -0.29 -14.14 -9.97
N TRP A 115 0.22 -13.06 -10.57
CA TRP A 115 -0.62 -12.11 -11.30
C TRP A 115 -1.39 -12.78 -12.45
N VAL A 116 -0.69 -13.57 -13.27
CA VAL A 116 -1.32 -14.30 -14.37
C VAL A 116 -2.36 -15.30 -13.85
N LYS A 117 -2.07 -16.01 -12.74
CA LYS A 117 -3.02 -16.90 -12.07
C LYS A 117 -4.29 -16.15 -11.65
N GLN A 118 -4.14 -15.04 -10.93
CA GLN A 118 -5.27 -14.25 -10.44
C GLN A 118 -6.09 -13.64 -11.60
N ARG A 119 -5.41 -13.07 -12.60
CA ARG A 119 -6.07 -12.54 -13.81
C ARG A 119 -6.89 -13.61 -14.51
N GLY A 120 -6.33 -14.82 -14.69
CA GLY A 120 -7.04 -15.93 -15.32
C GLY A 120 -8.24 -16.43 -14.51
N GLN A 121 -8.20 -16.34 -13.17
CA GLN A 121 -9.35 -16.65 -12.33
C GLN A 121 -10.48 -15.61 -12.49
N LEU A 122 -10.13 -14.34 -12.65
CA LEU A 122 -11.10 -13.26 -12.86
C LEU A 122 -11.79 -13.37 -14.23
N ASP A 123 -11.02 -13.62 -15.30
CA ASP A 123 -11.57 -13.79 -16.66
C ASP A 123 -12.59 -14.94 -16.74
N LYS A 124 -12.36 -16.03 -15.99
CA LYS A 124 -13.28 -17.19 -15.91
C LYS A 124 -14.61 -16.88 -15.21
N ARG A 125 -14.68 -15.83 -14.38
CA ARG A 125 -15.89 -15.48 -13.60
C ARG A 125 -16.96 -14.68 -14.40
N LYS A 126 -16.92 -14.71 -15.74
CA LYS A 126 -17.92 -14.10 -16.68
C LYS A 126 -17.94 -12.56 -16.71
N TYR A 127 -16.79 -11.89 -16.83
CA TYR A 127 -16.72 -10.46 -17.16
C TYR A 127 -16.61 -10.22 -18.68
N GLN A 128 -17.32 -11.02 -19.49
CA GLN A 128 -17.11 -11.17 -20.94
C GLN A 128 -17.44 -9.95 -21.82
N HIS A 129 -17.94 -8.84 -21.28
CA HIS A 129 -18.49 -7.76 -22.12
C HIS A 129 -17.85 -6.38 -22.00
N ASP A 130 -16.90 -6.15 -21.10
CA ASP A 130 -16.33 -4.82 -20.96
C ASP A 130 -14.89 -4.75 -21.49
N PHE A 131 -14.75 -4.17 -22.69
CA PHE A 131 -13.50 -3.59 -23.20
C PHE A 131 -12.81 -2.70 -22.14
N SER A 132 -13.61 -2.10 -21.25
CA SER A 132 -13.17 -1.32 -20.10
C SER A 132 -12.32 -2.12 -19.10
N TYR A 133 -12.46 -3.44 -18.98
CA TYR A 133 -11.76 -4.23 -17.95
C TYR A 133 -10.29 -4.45 -18.30
N GLU A 134 -10.01 -4.88 -19.54
CA GLU A 134 -8.64 -5.10 -20.00
C GLU A 134 -7.87 -3.77 -20.10
N ASP A 135 -8.55 -2.70 -20.52
CA ASP A 135 -8.00 -1.35 -20.52
C ASP A 135 -7.73 -0.85 -19.10
N HIS A 136 -8.60 -1.14 -18.14
CA HIS A 136 -8.40 -0.78 -16.74
C HIS A 136 -7.23 -1.55 -16.11
N LEU A 137 -7.10 -2.83 -16.41
CA LEU A 137 -5.94 -3.64 -16.02
C LEU A 137 -4.64 -3.06 -16.56
N LYS A 138 -4.60 -2.75 -17.86
CA LYS A 138 -3.44 -2.15 -18.51
C LYS A 138 -3.12 -0.75 -17.98
N LYS A 139 -4.14 0.06 -17.71
CA LYS A 139 -3.98 1.47 -17.30
C LYS A 139 -3.64 1.65 -15.83
N ASN A 140 -4.19 0.81 -14.95
CA ASN A 140 -4.12 1.03 -13.51
C ASN A 140 -3.29 -0.02 -12.77
N VAL A 141 -3.33 -1.29 -13.19
CA VAL A 141 -2.67 -2.38 -12.46
C VAL A 141 -1.27 -2.67 -13.00
N SER A 142 -1.13 -2.77 -14.32
CA SER A 142 0.18 -3.02 -14.95
C SER A 142 1.26 -2.02 -14.54
N PRO A 143 0.98 -0.70 -14.38
CA PRO A 143 2.00 0.25 -13.93
C PRO A 143 2.42 0.04 -12.47
N ILE A 144 1.51 -0.43 -11.61
CA ILE A 144 1.82 -0.71 -10.19
C ILE A 144 2.76 -1.92 -10.11
N ILE A 145 2.42 -2.99 -10.83
CA ILE A 145 3.26 -4.20 -10.90
C ILE A 145 4.61 -3.85 -11.54
N ALA A 146 4.63 -3.08 -12.62
CA ALA A 146 5.87 -2.66 -13.28
C ALA A 146 6.78 -1.84 -12.35
N ARG A 147 6.24 -0.88 -11.59
CA ARG A 147 7.02 -0.11 -10.60
C ARG A 147 7.57 -1.00 -9.50
N LEU A 148 6.78 -1.99 -9.07
CA LEU A 148 7.18 -2.90 -8.01
C LEU A 148 8.32 -3.84 -8.48
N ILE A 149 8.23 -4.35 -9.71
CA ILE A 149 9.30 -5.08 -10.40
C ILE A 149 10.56 -4.20 -10.55
N GLU A 150 10.39 -2.97 -11.02
CA GLU A 150 11.50 -2.02 -11.22
C GLU A 150 12.21 -1.70 -9.90
N ARG A 151 11.46 -1.52 -8.80
CA ARG A 151 12.05 -1.32 -7.47
C ARG A 151 12.82 -2.56 -7.02
N ILE A 152 12.25 -3.75 -7.12
CA ILE A 152 12.94 -5.01 -6.79
C ILE A 152 14.25 -5.14 -7.59
N ALA A 153 14.21 -4.84 -8.89
CA ALA A 153 15.39 -4.83 -9.74
C ALA A 153 16.42 -3.75 -9.35
N LEU A 154 15.95 -2.55 -8.97
CA LEU A 154 16.81 -1.45 -8.50
C LEU A 154 17.53 -1.81 -7.20
N VAL A 155 16.86 -2.52 -6.29
CA VAL A 155 17.49 -3.04 -5.07
C VAL A 155 18.58 -4.04 -5.41
N GLY A 156 18.29 -4.99 -6.30
CA GLY A 156 19.30 -5.92 -6.83
C GLY A 156 20.49 -5.18 -7.45
N LYS A 157 20.25 -4.10 -8.19
CA LYS A 157 21.29 -3.27 -8.82
C LYS A 157 22.09 -2.44 -7.81
N LYS A 158 21.45 -1.77 -6.85
CA LYS A 158 22.13 -0.99 -5.79
C LYS A 158 23.03 -1.91 -4.96
N ALA A 159 22.54 -3.09 -4.63
CA ALA A 159 23.32 -4.13 -4.01
C ALA A 159 24.48 -4.62 -4.89
N ALA A 160 24.25 -4.83 -6.19
CA ALA A 160 25.29 -5.17 -7.16
C ALA A 160 26.36 -4.07 -7.31
N LEU A 161 26.09 -2.85 -6.87
CA LEU A 161 27.06 -1.75 -6.87
C LEU A 161 27.78 -1.59 -5.53
N GLY A 162 27.48 -2.42 -4.52
CA GLY A 162 28.05 -2.29 -3.17
C GLY A 162 27.59 -1.02 -2.45
N ILE A 163 26.53 -0.37 -2.94
CA ILE A 163 25.90 0.76 -2.27
C ILE A 163 25.14 0.15 -1.09
N GLY A 164 25.58 0.46 0.13
CA GLY A 164 24.97 -0.03 1.35
C GLY A 164 23.46 0.19 1.29
N VAL A 165 22.71 -0.91 1.28
CA VAL A 165 21.24 -0.92 1.24
C VAL A 165 20.63 -0.37 2.55
N ARG A 166 21.48 0.15 3.44
CA ARG A 166 21.17 0.49 4.84
C ARG A 166 20.23 1.68 5.03
N GLN A 167 19.89 2.46 4.00
CA GLN A 167 19.14 3.71 4.24
C GLN A 167 18.09 4.17 3.21
N GLU A 168 17.78 3.42 2.14
CA GLU A 168 16.84 3.94 1.11
C GLU A 168 15.87 2.88 0.55
N ILE A 169 15.38 1.98 1.39
CA ILE A 169 14.24 1.14 0.99
C ILE A 169 13.23 1.12 2.12
N HIS A 170 12.70 2.30 2.44
CA HIS A 170 11.31 2.36 2.87
C HIS A 170 10.46 1.98 1.66
N MET A 171 9.66 0.91 1.79
CA MET A 171 8.54 0.68 0.89
C MET A 171 7.50 1.76 1.13
N GLU A 172 7.78 3.00 0.73
CA GLU A 172 6.73 3.98 0.52
C GLU A 172 6.03 3.60 -0.78
N SER A 173 5.17 2.59 -0.68
CA SER A 173 3.82 2.69 -1.19
C SER A 173 3.04 3.20 0.02
N HIS A 174 2.73 4.50 0.06
CA HIS A 174 1.90 5.06 1.10
C HIS A 174 0.44 4.54 0.96
N SER A 175 0.20 3.25 1.21
CA SER A 175 -1.04 2.86 1.86
C SER A 175 -0.87 3.29 3.31
N ILE A 176 -1.36 4.49 3.59
CA ILE A 176 -1.31 5.05 4.93
C ILE A 176 -2.35 4.30 5.75
N ASN A 177 -1.92 3.21 6.39
CA ASN A 177 -2.74 2.52 7.38
C ASN A 177 -2.91 3.44 8.59
N ILE A 178 -4.15 3.83 8.87
CA ILE A 178 -4.51 4.53 10.11
C ILE A 178 -4.68 3.45 11.18
N SER A 179 -3.84 3.50 12.21
CA SER A 179 -3.94 2.58 13.34
C SER A 179 -5.28 2.78 14.10
N GLN A 180 -6.23 1.88 13.93
CA GLN A 180 -7.53 1.93 14.62
C GLN A 180 -7.46 1.18 15.97
N ALA A 181 -7.25 1.91 17.06
CA ALA A 181 -7.31 1.34 18.40
C ALA A 181 -8.72 1.46 18.98
N GLY A 182 -9.63 0.59 18.55
CA GLY A 182 -10.77 0.18 19.38
C GLY A 182 -12.04 1.05 19.36
N ILE A 183 -12.55 1.48 18.21
CA ILE A 183 -13.90 2.09 18.15
C ILE A 183 -14.75 1.56 16.98
N VAL A 184 -15.65 0.63 17.30
CA VAL A 184 -16.51 -0.14 16.36
C VAL A 184 -17.53 0.73 15.58
N ASN A 185 -17.71 2.00 15.92
CA ASN A 185 -18.77 2.87 15.35
C ASN A 185 -18.30 4.00 14.41
N PHE A 186 -17.02 4.02 14.02
CA PHE A 186 -16.48 5.05 13.10
C PHE A 186 -15.92 4.53 11.78
N GLY A 187 -15.97 3.21 11.53
CA GLY A 187 -15.25 2.57 10.42
C GLY A 187 -15.48 3.19 9.04
N GLY A 188 -16.69 3.70 8.75
CA GLY A 188 -16.98 4.37 7.48
C GLY A 188 -16.22 5.69 7.28
N MET A 189 -16.11 6.51 8.33
CA MET A 189 -15.40 7.80 8.25
C MET A 189 -13.89 7.61 8.24
N TYR A 190 -13.36 6.68 9.04
CA TYR A 190 -11.93 6.35 9.02
C TYR A 190 -11.51 5.76 7.68
N GLY A 191 -12.31 4.86 7.09
CA GLY A 191 -12.04 4.31 5.76
C GLY A 191 -12.07 5.39 4.66
N GLN A 192 -12.95 6.39 4.79
CA GLN A 192 -12.97 7.53 3.87
C GLN A 192 -11.69 8.39 4.00
N ILE A 193 -11.28 8.70 5.22
CA ILE A 193 -10.02 9.43 5.48
C ILE A 193 -8.83 8.65 4.91
N GLU A 194 -8.74 7.35 5.19
CA GLU A 194 -7.68 6.47 4.67
C GLU A 194 -7.62 6.47 3.14
N GLY A 195 -8.78 6.37 2.48
CA GLY A 195 -8.88 6.48 1.03
C GLY A 195 -8.44 7.84 0.49
N ASN A 196 -8.81 8.93 1.18
CA ASN A 196 -8.44 10.29 0.80
C ASN A 196 -6.94 10.54 0.98
N VAL A 197 -6.38 10.10 2.10
CA VAL A 197 -4.96 10.18 2.42
C VAL A 197 -4.13 9.37 1.41
N THR A 198 -4.59 8.17 1.06
CA THR A 198 -3.96 7.36 0.01
C THR A 198 -3.99 8.07 -1.35
N ALA A 199 -5.12 8.69 -1.72
CA ALA A 199 -5.25 9.45 -2.96
C ALA A 199 -4.33 10.69 -3.00
N LEU A 200 -4.26 11.43 -1.89
CA LEU A 200 -3.34 12.56 -1.73
C LEU A 200 -1.89 12.12 -1.94
N ASN A 201 -1.49 11.02 -1.30
CA ASN A 201 -0.14 10.53 -1.47
C ASN A 201 0.15 10.09 -2.91
N GLN A 202 -0.80 9.41 -3.55
CA GLN A 202 -0.65 9.00 -4.95
C GLN A 202 -0.57 10.19 -5.91
N SER A 203 -1.11 11.35 -5.53
CA SER A 203 -1.03 12.60 -6.28
C SER A 203 0.26 13.40 -6.04
N GLY A 204 1.16 12.89 -5.19
CA GLY A 204 2.41 13.58 -4.81
C GLY A 204 2.25 14.59 -3.68
N ALA A 205 1.09 14.64 -3.02
CA ALA A 205 0.81 15.50 -1.87
C ALA A 205 1.14 14.79 -0.54
N GLU A 206 2.33 14.20 -0.45
CA GLU A 206 2.73 13.29 0.66
C GLU A 206 2.72 14.00 2.02
N GLU A 207 3.22 15.24 2.08
CA GLU A 207 3.26 16.03 3.31
C GLU A 207 1.85 16.31 3.87
N VAL A 208 0.88 16.55 2.98
CA VAL A 208 -0.52 16.78 3.35
C VAL A 208 -1.20 15.48 3.77
N ALA A 209 -0.89 14.37 3.07
CA ALA A 209 -1.39 13.05 3.43
C ALA A 209 -0.92 12.65 4.84
N GLU A 210 0.36 12.86 5.15
CA GLU A 210 0.93 12.59 6.47
C GLU A 210 0.38 13.53 7.55
N ALA A 211 0.10 14.79 7.22
CA ALA A 211 -0.57 15.72 8.14
C ALA A 211 -1.96 15.23 8.55
N PHE A 212 -2.78 14.76 7.60
CA PHE A 212 -4.09 14.17 7.90
C PHE A 212 -3.98 12.88 8.71
N LYS A 213 -2.98 12.02 8.41
CA LYS A 213 -2.70 10.80 9.17
C LYS A 213 -2.38 11.10 10.64
N LYS A 214 -1.44 12.02 10.89
CA LYS A 214 -1.05 12.42 12.25
C LYS A 214 -2.23 12.95 13.03
N LEU A 215 -3.06 13.77 12.38
CA LEU A 215 -4.27 14.32 13.00
C LEU A 215 -5.25 13.21 13.40
N ILE A 216 -5.58 12.28 12.50
CA ILE A 216 -6.57 11.24 12.77
C ILE A 216 -6.08 10.22 13.81
N GLU A 217 -4.79 9.87 13.80
CA GLU A 217 -4.20 9.03 14.86
C GLU A 217 -4.21 9.73 16.23
N ALA A 218 -3.96 11.04 16.26
CA ALA A 218 -4.03 11.82 17.49
C ALA A 218 -5.47 11.90 18.03
N ILE A 219 -6.46 12.08 17.13
CA ILE A 219 -7.88 12.05 17.47
C ILE A 219 -8.27 10.68 18.05
N ASP A 220 -7.82 9.58 17.45
CA ASP A 220 -8.11 8.24 17.94
C ASP A 220 -7.54 8.00 19.35
N ARG A 221 -6.29 8.42 19.60
CA ARG A 221 -5.62 8.27 20.90
C ARG A 221 -6.08 9.29 21.96
N SER A 222 -6.82 10.32 21.57
CA SER A 222 -7.27 11.36 22.50
C SER A 222 -8.32 10.84 23.49
N PRO A 223 -8.37 11.40 24.72
CA PRO A 223 -9.37 11.06 25.75
C PRO A 223 -10.73 11.74 25.50
N LEU A 224 -11.04 12.10 24.25
CA LEU A 224 -12.30 12.74 23.88
C LEU A 224 -13.51 11.84 24.14
N GLU A 225 -14.63 12.46 24.48
CA GLU A 225 -15.91 11.77 24.47
C GLU A 225 -16.29 11.34 23.05
N THR A 226 -17.06 10.26 22.92
CA THR A 226 -17.42 9.69 21.62
C THR A 226 -18.10 10.69 20.69
N ALA A 227 -18.96 11.58 21.22
CA ALA A 227 -19.64 12.59 20.41
C ALA A 227 -18.66 13.63 19.84
N GLN A 228 -17.70 14.08 20.64
CA GLN A 228 -16.68 15.05 20.24
C GLN A 228 -15.71 14.43 19.24
N LYS A 229 -15.26 13.20 19.51
CA LYS A 229 -14.42 12.42 18.59
C LYS A 229 -15.13 12.25 17.24
N ARG A 230 -16.44 11.95 17.24
CA ARG A 230 -17.24 11.87 16.01
C ARG A 230 -17.19 13.15 15.20
N GLU A 231 -17.49 14.29 15.83
CA GLU A 231 -17.54 15.59 15.16
C GLU A 231 -16.18 15.94 14.54
N ILE A 232 -15.09 15.74 15.29
CA ILE A 232 -13.74 16.06 14.79
C ILE A 232 -13.34 15.11 13.65
N VAL A 233 -13.65 13.82 13.73
CA VAL A 233 -13.41 12.85 12.66
C VAL A 233 -14.21 13.21 11.40
N GLU A 234 -15.46 13.63 11.54
CA GLU A 234 -16.32 14.04 10.42
C GLU A 234 -15.78 15.30 9.73
N LEU A 235 -15.38 16.32 10.50
CA LEU A 235 -14.72 17.51 9.97
C LEU A 235 -13.41 17.16 9.23
N THR A 236 -12.61 16.25 9.81
CA THR A 236 -11.35 15.78 9.22
C THR A 236 -11.60 15.00 7.93
N SER A 237 -12.65 14.17 7.89
CA SER A 237 -13.07 13.42 6.70
C SER A 237 -13.45 14.37 5.56
N GLU A 238 -14.32 15.34 5.81
CA GLU A 238 -14.73 16.29 4.77
C GLU A 238 -13.55 17.16 4.31
N LEU A 239 -12.69 17.60 5.24
CA LEU A 239 -11.52 18.40 4.89
C LEU A 239 -10.53 17.60 4.02
N SER A 240 -10.28 16.32 4.34
CA SER A 240 -9.45 15.44 3.52
C SER A 240 -10.07 15.15 2.15
N GLN A 241 -11.40 15.10 2.06
CA GLN A 241 -12.13 14.98 0.80
C GLN A 241 -11.91 16.23 -0.06
N GLN A 242 -12.04 17.44 0.51
CA GLN A 242 -11.75 18.68 -0.21
C GLN A 242 -10.28 18.75 -0.65
N ALA A 243 -9.35 18.22 0.16
CA ALA A 243 -7.92 18.28 -0.13
C ALA A 243 -7.53 17.49 -1.39
N LYS A 244 -8.18 16.34 -1.65
CA LYS A 244 -7.88 15.52 -2.83
C LYS A 244 -8.52 16.02 -4.13
N GLU A 245 -9.48 16.95 -4.05
CA GLU A 245 -10.09 17.54 -5.24
C GLU A 245 -9.10 18.49 -5.95
N PRO A 246 -9.18 18.62 -7.28
CA PRO A 246 -8.45 19.65 -8.03
C PRO A 246 -8.76 21.04 -7.48
N LYS A 247 -7.76 21.94 -7.48
CA LYS A 247 -7.86 23.28 -6.85
C LYS A 247 -9.12 24.04 -7.26
N GLU A 248 -9.51 23.95 -8.52
CA GLU A 248 -10.64 24.63 -9.13
C GLU A 248 -11.99 24.08 -8.67
N SER A 249 -12.01 22.83 -8.19
CA SER A 249 -13.22 22.12 -7.75
C SER A 249 -13.41 22.18 -6.22
N ARG A 250 -12.42 22.69 -5.48
CA ARG A 250 -12.47 22.86 -4.02
C ARG A 250 -13.48 23.94 -3.66
N LYS A 251 -14.29 23.67 -2.64
CA LYS A 251 -15.26 24.65 -2.13
C LYS A 251 -14.59 25.52 -1.07
N GLY A 252 -13.88 26.57 -1.47
CA GLY A 252 -13.07 27.41 -0.56
C GLY A 252 -13.80 27.95 0.68
N ALA A 253 -15.08 28.34 0.55
CA ALA A 253 -15.90 28.76 1.68
C ALA A 253 -16.17 27.60 2.67
N VAL A 254 -16.39 26.39 2.15
CA VAL A 254 -16.58 25.17 2.96
C VAL A 254 -15.28 24.81 3.67
N VAL A 255 -14.14 24.83 2.95
CA VAL A 255 -12.81 24.58 3.53
C VAL A 255 -12.52 25.56 4.68
N SER A 256 -12.80 26.85 4.48
CA SER A 256 -12.58 27.88 5.50
C SER A 256 -13.44 27.64 6.75
N ALA A 257 -14.71 27.26 6.56
CA ALA A 257 -15.61 26.93 7.66
C ALA A 257 -15.16 25.68 8.42
N LEU A 258 -14.73 24.63 7.70
CA LEU A 258 -14.21 23.39 8.30
C LEU A 258 -12.94 23.64 9.10
N LEU A 259 -11.97 24.37 8.54
CA LEU A 259 -10.73 24.74 9.23
C LEU A 259 -11.01 25.55 10.51
N GLY A 260 -11.89 26.55 10.42
CA GLY A 260 -12.30 27.35 11.58
C GLY A 260 -12.91 26.50 12.68
N ARG A 261 -13.89 25.64 12.34
CA ARG A 261 -14.56 24.76 13.30
C ARG A 261 -13.60 23.73 13.90
N LEU A 262 -12.72 23.15 13.08
CA LEU A 262 -11.73 22.17 13.54
C LEU A 262 -10.75 22.80 14.52
N ASN A 263 -10.27 24.02 14.23
CA ASN A 263 -9.39 24.78 15.12
C ASN A 263 -10.06 25.09 16.48
N GLU A 264 -11.33 25.52 16.47
CA GLU A 264 -12.11 25.73 17.70
C GLU A 264 -12.19 24.46 18.54
N MET A 265 -12.51 23.32 17.92
CA MET A 265 -12.69 22.04 18.61
C MET A 265 -11.36 21.50 19.16
N VAL A 266 -10.28 21.59 18.39
CA VAL A 266 -8.97 21.09 18.81
C VAL A 266 -8.36 21.94 19.94
N LYS A 267 -8.58 23.26 19.95
CA LYS A 267 -8.12 24.15 21.04
C LYS A 267 -8.67 23.80 22.42
N LEU A 268 -9.80 23.10 22.49
CA LEU A 268 -10.38 22.65 23.75
C LEU A 268 -9.58 21.50 24.39
N TYR A 269 -8.63 20.89 23.67
CA TYR A 269 -7.88 19.72 24.12
C TYR A 269 -6.38 19.90 23.91
N SER A 270 -5.65 20.08 25.01
CA SER A 270 -4.19 20.34 24.99
C SER A 270 -3.38 19.29 24.23
N GLY A 271 -3.76 18.01 24.32
CA GLY A 271 -3.11 16.92 23.58
C GLY A 271 -3.29 16.99 22.06
N LEU A 272 -4.43 17.47 21.58
CA LEU A 272 -4.68 17.68 20.15
C LEU A 272 -4.11 19.01 19.67
N GLN A 273 -4.06 20.01 20.53
CA GLN A 273 -3.50 21.32 20.21
C GLN A 273 -2.04 21.23 19.74
N ALA A 274 -1.21 20.43 20.41
CA ALA A 274 0.18 20.23 20.00
C ALA A 274 0.29 19.66 18.58
N ILE A 275 -0.49 18.60 18.28
CA ILE A 275 -0.53 18.01 16.94
C ILE A 275 -1.08 19.00 15.91
N TRP A 276 -2.12 19.75 16.26
CA TRP A 276 -2.71 20.76 15.38
C TRP A 276 -1.75 21.86 15.00
N GLN A 277 -0.94 22.35 15.94
CA GLN A 277 0.10 23.34 15.66
C GLN A 277 1.12 22.87 14.63
N ASP A 278 1.39 21.57 14.59
CA ASP A 278 2.30 20.96 13.62
C ASP A 278 1.63 20.78 12.25
N VAL A 279 0.36 20.34 12.20
CA VAL A 279 -0.30 19.96 10.94
C VAL A 279 -1.13 21.08 10.29
N GLU A 280 -1.64 22.04 11.05
CA GLU A 280 -2.46 23.16 10.55
C GLU A 280 -1.76 23.97 9.44
N PRO A 281 -0.47 24.36 9.58
CA PRO A 281 0.20 25.14 8.55
C PRO A 281 0.29 24.39 7.22
N ILE A 282 0.56 23.09 7.27
CA ILE A 282 0.67 22.21 6.09
C ILE A 282 -0.69 22.14 5.38
N ILE A 283 -1.74 21.83 6.13
CA ILE A 283 -3.10 21.69 5.59
C ILE A 283 -3.59 23.04 5.03
N THR A 284 -3.36 24.13 5.75
CA THR A 284 -3.81 25.46 5.32
C THR A 284 -3.09 25.93 4.06
N MET A 285 -1.77 25.72 3.99
CA MET A 285 -0.96 26.09 2.83
C MET A 285 -1.41 25.34 1.57
N TRP A 286 -1.76 24.05 1.70
CA TRP A 286 -2.28 23.23 0.60
C TRP A 286 -3.56 23.80 -0.05
N PHE A 287 -4.41 24.47 0.75
CA PHE A 287 -5.63 25.09 0.26
C PHE A 287 -5.43 26.49 -0.32
N GLN A 288 -4.28 27.12 -0.07
CA GLN A 288 -3.92 28.43 -0.60
C GLN A 288 -3.13 28.32 -1.93
N SER A 289 -2.32 27.28 -2.07
CA SER A 289 -1.55 26.94 -3.29
C SER A 289 -2.42 26.58 -4.47
#